data_AF-A0A3E0PTF6-F1
#
_entry.id   AF-A0A3E0PTF6-F1
#
_cell.length_a   1.000
_cell.length_b   1.000
_cell.length_c   1.000
_cell.angle_alpha   90.00
_cell.angle_beta   90.00
_cell.angle_gamma   90.00
#
_symmetry.space_group_name_H-M   'P 1'
#
loop_
_entity.id
_entity.type
_entity.pdbx_description
1 polymer ?
#
loop_
_entity_poly.entity_id
_entity_poly.type
_entity_poly.pdbx_seq_one_letter_code
_entity_poly.pdbx_strand_id
1 'polypeptide(L)'
;MAEFATQSAVTDPLRQFAGNRPAARPLTMLLTAALVLCGGSVASAQRLDQLALDRYPDIREAERFQLKVAEQYYERSEWKAAAAEYEKFLTLYEDSAVASYTQLKWSLCQVQLRKLNTAITEGFQSVIDYWPESPDAMTAAYYIGRTYQDMGEIGKAKKAYSTVFEDYGDAEIAAYAARDMIEIARSEEDVETQLEMWERLTFETPRDNRYVAGICVDASRQLASHFFSEGNFEDGAKALETTYGPTELIPQVVQYASGPIRTLAADSKTASQAERLADRAVAWVQERIEQDLADPELEDAARAAWYAVADLQAAAGREPQVKAAYEQIISRFGPSDETLLRQGNWYKSIGQYETARSVYGRFEDDVEGKHQIANSFREEKNYEQAVAAYRQLSLQDEEEPFRWIGEAAATWRHWAHNYPEAVTIYTELVQQDVEHIDTWLWALADTYHHAGQYKEAIQHYRQCNEYYPETHFRMASCHRALKEYGEALLLYGGIIGSAPSAAPRAQLESARTYEEQEQKEKAILAFQKVCKEYPKSGEASTAHAHLQTEYKITVTLGGSKDE
;
A
#
# COMPACT_ATOMS: atom_id res chain seq x y z
N MET A 1 58.14 40.29 12.61
CA MET A 1 58.77 39.58 13.74
C MET A 1 57.86 38.43 14.11
N ALA A 2 58.37 37.20 13.97
CA ALA A 2 57.97 35.93 14.60
C ALA A 2 56.48 35.51 14.56
N GLU A 3 56.06 34.25 14.41
CA GLU A 3 56.64 32.92 14.15
C GLU A 3 55.43 31.95 14.10
N PHE A 4 55.59 30.81 13.42
CA PHE A 4 54.93 29.48 13.60
C PHE A 4 53.39 29.38 13.83
N ALA A 5 52.61 28.76 12.94
CA ALA A 5 52.48 27.33 12.59
C ALA A 5 51.38 26.59 13.39
N THR A 6 50.50 25.89 12.63
CA THR A 6 49.96 24.50 12.81
C THR A 6 49.42 24.11 14.20
N GLN A 7 48.34 23.35 14.39
CA GLN A 7 47.60 22.37 13.58
C GLN A 7 46.47 21.84 14.48
N SER A 8 45.35 21.42 13.87
CA SER A 8 44.47 20.27 14.23
C SER A 8 43.91 20.18 15.68
N ALA A 9 42.73 19.62 15.95
CA ALA A 9 42.15 18.46 15.30
C ALA A 9 40.71 18.22 15.81
N VAL A 10 39.99 17.46 14.98
CA VAL A 10 39.01 16.42 15.35
C VAL A 10 37.57 16.87 15.61
N THR A 11 36.86 16.77 14.50
CA THR A 11 35.45 16.46 14.30
C THR A 11 35.04 15.11 14.91
N ASP A 12 33.86 15.10 15.51
CA ASP A 12 33.13 13.91 15.99
C ASP A 12 31.88 13.74 15.09
N PRO A 13 31.65 12.58 14.45
CA PRO A 13 30.55 12.38 13.52
C PRO A 13 29.31 11.76 14.19
N LEU A 14 28.14 12.11 13.65
CA LEU A 14 26.84 11.45 13.85
C LEU A 14 26.01 11.79 15.12
N ARG A 15 25.42 12.99 15.10
CA ARG A 15 23.94 13.05 15.02
C ARG A 15 23.44 14.33 14.33
N GLN A 16 23.06 14.12 13.07
CA GLN A 16 21.86 14.60 12.38
C GLN A 16 21.50 16.09 12.42
N PHE A 17 21.36 16.65 11.21
CA PHE A 17 20.39 17.67 10.80
C PHE A 17 19.87 18.62 11.89
N ALA A 18 20.37 19.86 11.89
CA ALA A 18 19.62 21.07 11.48
C ALA A 18 20.02 22.34 12.27
N GLY A 19 20.31 23.42 11.54
CA GLY A 19 19.84 24.76 11.93
C GLY A 19 20.88 25.76 12.42
N ASN A 20 21.28 26.67 11.52
CA ASN A 20 21.70 28.03 11.87
C ASN A 20 20.51 28.81 12.49
N ARG A 21 20.78 29.59 13.54
CA ARG A 21 19.98 30.75 14.03
C ARG A 21 20.95 31.95 14.14
N PRO A 22 20.56 33.23 14.39
CA PRO A 22 19.23 33.88 14.42
C PRO A 22 19.15 35.23 13.64
N ALA A 23 17.94 35.76 13.44
CA ALA A 23 17.69 37.21 13.35
C ALA A 23 16.26 37.53 13.89
N ALA A 24 16.08 38.75 14.40
CA ALA A 24 15.20 39.08 15.52
C ALA A 24 13.81 39.69 15.17
N ARG A 25 12.77 39.25 15.95
CA ARG A 25 11.58 39.95 16.55
C ARG A 25 10.54 40.69 15.66
N PRO A 26 9.29 40.97 16.14
CA PRO A 26 8.47 40.40 17.25
C PRO A 26 6.96 40.13 16.94
N LEU A 27 6.23 39.56 17.94
CA LEU A 27 4.77 39.58 18.24
C LEU A 27 3.78 39.36 17.06
N THR A 28 2.84 38.40 17.07
CA THR A 28 1.63 38.33 17.93
C THR A 28 0.86 37.02 17.64
N MET A 29 0.03 36.56 18.59
CA MET A 29 -1.06 35.56 18.49
C MET A 29 -0.75 34.05 18.58
N LEU A 30 -0.94 33.60 19.84
CA LEU A 30 -1.58 32.37 20.32
C LEU A 30 -2.48 31.55 19.36
N LEU A 31 -2.40 30.22 19.60
CA LEU A 31 -3.45 29.20 19.62
C LEU A 31 -3.72 28.34 18.35
N THR A 32 -3.51 27.03 18.57
CA THR A 32 -4.05 25.83 17.88
C THR A 32 -3.27 25.24 16.69
N ALA A 33 -2.29 24.38 16.99
CA ALA A 33 -1.84 23.32 16.10
C ALA A 33 -1.59 22.05 16.92
N ALA A 34 -2.64 21.24 17.06
CA ALA A 34 -2.58 19.88 17.58
C ALA A 34 -3.74 19.08 16.98
N LEU A 35 -3.56 18.56 15.77
CA LEU A 35 -4.25 17.35 15.29
C LEU A 35 -3.56 16.83 14.02
N VAL A 36 -2.49 16.05 14.19
CA VAL A 36 -2.04 15.09 13.17
C VAL A 36 -1.89 13.78 13.93
N LEU A 37 -2.85 12.88 13.74
CA LEU A 37 -2.70 11.42 13.81
C LEU A 37 -4.05 10.77 13.48
N CYS A 38 -4.02 9.90 12.48
CA CYS A 38 -5.11 9.02 12.01
C CYS A 38 -6.32 9.70 11.36
N GLY A 39 -6.08 10.58 10.39
CA GLY A 39 -6.93 10.64 9.22
C GLY A 39 -6.33 9.68 8.20
N GLY A 40 -6.99 8.56 7.92
CA GLY A 40 -6.78 7.91 6.64
C GLY A 40 -6.93 8.99 5.57
N SER A 41 -6.01 9.06 4.62
CA SER A 41 -6.21 9.82 3.40
C SER A 41 -7.36 9.18 2.64
N VAL A 42 -8.58 9.42 3.11
CA VAL A 42 -9.73 9.51 2.23
C VAL A 42 -9.42 10.76 1.42
N ALA A 43 -8.66 10.57 0.33
CA ALA A 43 -8.78 11.45 -0.81
C ALA A 43 -10.28 11.70 -0.94
N SER A 44 -10.73 12.94 -0.77
CA SER A 44 -12.16 13.23 -0.70
C SER A 44 -12.75 12.89 -2.06
N ALA A 45 -13.17 11.63 -2.22
CA ALA A 45 -14.08 11.25 -3.26
C ALA A 45 -15.26 12.19 -3.09
N GLN A 46 -15.54 12.97 -4.13
CA GLN A 46 -16.73 13.79 -4.13
C GLN A 46 -17.89 12.86 -3.87
N ARG A 47 -18.56 13.09 -2.75
CA ARG A 47 -19.72 12.32 -2.34
C ARG A 47 -20.82 12.72 -3.33
N LEU A 48 -21.32 11.77 -4.13
CA LEU A 48 -22.40 12.02 -5.10
C LEU A 48 -23.64 12.65 -4.44
N ASP A 49 -23.76 12.46 -3.13
CA ASP A 49 -24.76 13.03 -2.25
C ASP A 49 -24.32 14.36 -1.62
N GLN A 50 -23.55 15.22 -2.29
CA GLN A 50 -23.25 16.58 -1.82
C GLN A 50 -24.09 17.63 -2.53
N LEU A 51 -24.47 18.66 -1.79
CA LEU A 51 -25.19 19.79 -2.38
C LEU A 51 -24.24 20.59 -3.29
N ALA A 52 -24.72 20.89 -4.51
CA ALA A 52 -23.96 21.71 -5.46
C ALA A 52 -23.72 23.14 -4.92
N LEU A 53 -22.47 23.62 -5.03
CA LEU A 53 -22.01 24.86 -4.39
C LEU A 53 -22.74 26.11 -4.89
N ASP A 54 -23.15 26.11 -6.15
CA ASP A 54 -23.88 27.18 -6.83
C ASP A 54 -25.32 27.35 -6.32
N ARG A 55 -25.89 26.34 -5.64
CA ARG A 55 -27.22 26.40 -5.03
C ARG A 55 -27.21 26.97 -3.62
N TYR A 56 -26.05 27.08 -2.96
CA TYR A 56 -25.94 27.62 -1.60
C TYR A 56 -26.44 29.06 -1.45
N PRO A 57 -26.22 30.00 -2.40
CA PRO A 57 -26.72 31.37 -2.30
C PRO A 57 -28.25 31.49 -2.28
N ASP A 58 -28.96 30.57 -2.92
CA ASP A 58 -30.42 30.62 -3.08
C ASP A 58 -31.19 30.02 -1.88
N ILE A 59 -30.46 29.46 -0.90
CA ILE A 59 -31.05 28.88 0.30
C ILE A 59 -31.36 29.97 1.32
N ARG A 60 -32.65 30.12 1.65
CA ARG A 60 -33.11 31.00 2.72
C ARG A 60 -32.51 30.57 4.07
N GLU A 61 -32.29 31.51 4.98
CA GLU A 61 -31.64 31.20 6.27
C GLU A 61 -32.38 30.12 7.07
N ALA A 62 -33.71 30.15 7.07
CA ALA A 62 -34.56 29.15 7.73
C ALA A 62 -34.45 27.75 7.10
N GLU A 63 -34.33 27.67 5.77
CA GLU A 63 -34.08 26.43 5.05
C GLU A 63 -32.70 25.88 5.41
N ARG A 64 -31.67 26.73 5.37
CA ARG A 64 -30.30 26.34 5.71
C ARG A 64 -30.19 25.78 7.12
N PHE A 65 -30.88 26.39 8.08
CA PHE A 65 -30.90 25.91 9.46
C PHE A 65 -31.52 24.51 9.55
N GLN A 66 -32.70 24.31 8.95
CA GLN A 66 -33.40 23.03 8.98
C GLN A 66 -32.61 21.94 8.23
N LEU A 67 -32.01 22.25 7.08
CA LEU A 67 -31.18 21.32 6.31
C LEU A 67 -29.95 20.89 7.12
N LYS A 68 -29.28 21.83 7.79
CA LYS A 68 -28.12 21.54 8.64
C LYS A 68 -28.45 20.60 9.79
N VAL A 69 -29.66 20.70 10.37
CA VAL A 69 -30.12 19.76 11.40
C VAL A 69 -30.24 18.35 10.83
N ALA A 70 -30.84 18.20 9.64
CA ALA A 70 -30.96 16.90 8.98
C ALA A 70 -29.57 16.32 8.60
N GLU A 71 -28.66 17.15 8.10
CA GLU A 71 -27.28 16.75 7.75
C GLU A 71 -26.48 16.30 8.96
N GLN A 72 -26.64 16.95 10.13
CA GLN A 72 -25.98 16.50 11.37
C GLN A 72 -26.42 15.09 11.79
N TYR A 73 -27.71 14.79 11.69
CA TYR A 73 -28.20 13.43 11.95
C TYR A 73 -27.70 12.43 10.90
N TYR A 74 -27.62 12.85 9.63
CA TYR A 74 -27.08 12.03 8.55
C TYR A 74 -25.61 11.67 8.78
N GLU A 75 -24.77 12.64 9.14
CA GLU A 75 -23.35 12.44 9.43
C GLU A 75 -23.11 11.53 10.64
N ARG A 76 -24.01 11.56 11.63
CA ARG A 76 -23.99 10.66 12.79
C ARG A 76 -24.57 9.27 12.50
N SER A 77 -24.97 9.00 11.26
CA SER A 77 -25.65 7.75 10.85
C SER A 77 -26.97 7.50 11.60
N GLU A 78 -27.61 8.55 12.11
CA GLU A 78 -28.92 8.48 12.76
C GLU A 78 -30.04 8.53 11.70
N TRP A 79 -30.08 7.52 10.83
CA TRP A 79 -30.88 7.52 9.59
C TRP A 79 -32.36 7.83 9.77
N LYS A 80 -32.97 7.34 10.86
CA LYS A 80 -34.38 7.59 11.16
C LYS A 80 -34.65 9.05 11.52
N ALA A 81 -33.77 9.66 12.32
CA ALA A 81 -33.88 11.06 12.69
C ALA A 81 -33.59 11.96 11.48
N ALA A 82 -32.54 11.63 10.72
CA ALA A 82 -32.21 12.33 9.48
C ALA A 82 -33.38 12.31 8.47
N ALA A 83 -33.98 11.14 8.22
CA ALA A 83 -35.15 11.02 7.35
C ALA A 83 -36.32 11.89 7.82
N ALA A 84 -36.62 11.92 9.12
CA ALA A 84 -37.69 12.74 9.65
C ALA A 84 -37.44 14.25 9.46
N GLU A 85 -36.19 14.70 9.64
CA GLU A 85 -35.83 16.11 9.45
C GLU A 85 -35.79 16.51 7.97
N TYR A 86 -35.40 15.60 7.06
CA TYR A 86 -35.50 15.84 5.61
C TYR A 86 -36.97 15.87 5.14
N GLU A 87 -37.83 14.98 5.65
CA GLU A 87 -39.27 14.98 5.35
C GLU A 87 -39.95 16.27 5.85
N LYS A 88 -39.57 16.73 7.04
CA LYS A 88 -40.00 18.01 7.58
C LYS A 88 -39.54 19.18 6.71
N PHE A 89 -38.30 19.16 6.20
CA PHE A 89 -37.83 20.17 5.25
C PHE A 89 -38.70 20.20 4.00
N LEU A 90 -38.94 19.05 3.38
CA LEU A 90 -39.76 18.94 2.15
C LEU A 90 -41.19 19.44 2.36
N THR A 91 -41.77 19.20 3.54
CA THR A 91 -43.11 19.69 3.89
C THR A 91 -43.18 21.21 4.04
N LEU A 92 -42.12 21.83 4.58
CA LEU A 92 -42.09 23.27 4.88
C LEU A 92 -41.58 24.11 3.71
N TYR A 93 -40.75 23.52 2.85
CA TYR A 93 -39.95 24.21 1.84
C TYR A 93 -39.95 23.47 0.51
N GLU A 94 -41.12 23.01 0.05
CA GLU A 94 -41.31 22.24 -1.19
C GLU A 94 -40.76 22.98 -2.43
N ASP A 95 -40.96 24.31 -2.49
CA ASP A 95 -40.46 25.16 -3.58
C ASP A 95 -38.98 25.56 -3.43
N SER A 96 -38.25 25.00 -2.46
CA SER A 96 -36.86 25.37 -2.21
C SER A 96 -35.96 24.95 -3.37
N ALA A 97 -34.97 25.79 -3.67
CA ALA A 97 -33.91 25.48 -4.62
C ALA A 97 -33.11 24.22 -4.25
N VAL A 98 -33.25 23.68 -3.02
CA VAL A 98 -32.59 22.44 -2.54
C VAL A 98 -33.57 21.30 -2.20
N ALA A 99 -34.83 21.39 -2.64
CA ALA A 99 -35.83 20.36 -2.40
C ALA A 99 -35.43 19.01 -3.04
N SER A 100 -34.94 19.01 -4.28
CA SER A 100 -34.46 17.80 -4.96
C SER A 100 -33.30 17.10 -4.21
N TYR A 101 -32.36 17.88 -3.66
CA TYR A 101 -31.24 17.36 -2.87
C TYR A 101 -31.74 16.75 -1.56
N THR A 102 -32.69 17.41 -0.92
CA THR A 102 -33.33 16.94 0.31
C THR A 102 -34.06 15.63 0.07
N GLN A 103 -34.79 15.50 -1.04
CA GLN A 103 -35.46 14.27 -1.44
C GLN A 103 -34.45 13.15 -1.73
N LEU A 104 -33.35 13.46 -2.43
CA LEU A 104 -32.25 12.51 -2.66
C LEU A 104 -31.66 11.99 -1.34
N LYS A 105 -31.39 12.88 -0.40
CA LYS A 105 -30.86 12.53 0.93
C LYS A 105 -31.84 11.70 1.76
N TRP A 106 -33.12 12.06 1.73
CA TRP A 106 -34.18 11.26 2.36
C TRP A 106 -34.20 9.83 1.80
N SER A 107 -34.08 9.70 0.47
CA SER A 107 -34.03 8.41 -0.22
C SER A 107 -32.84 7.56 0.24
N LEU A 108 -31.66 8.17 0.36
CA LEU A 108 -30.47 7.50 0.89
C LEU A 108 -30.67 7.04 2.35
N CYS A 109 -31.35 7.82 3.19
CA CYS A 109 -31.74 7.37 4.53
C CYS A 109 -32.65 6.13 4.47
N GLN A 110 -33.62 6.09 3.54
CA GLN A 110 -34.48 4.91 3.37
C GLN A 110 -33.68 3.66 2.97
N VAL A 111 -32.65 3.80 2.12
CA VAL A 111 -31.72 2.71 1.79
C VAL A 111 -31.05 2.16 3.05
N GLN A 112 -30.49 3.05 3.88
CA GLN A 112 -29.83 2.65 5.13
C GLN A 112 -30.79 2.02 6.14
N LEU A 113 -32.07 2.43 6.12
CA LEU A 113 -33.15 1.83 6.91
C LEU A 113 -33.69 0.51 6.33
N ARG A 114 -33.07 -0.03 5.27
CA ARG A 114 -33.49 -1.25 4.54
C ARG A 114 -34.89 -1.15 3.92
N LYS A 115 -35.38 0.06 3.68
CA LYS A 115 -36.65 0.34 2.99
C LYS A 115 -36.39 0.60 1.51
N LEU A 116 -35.82 -0.41 0.83
CA LEU A 116 -35.26 -0.27 -0.52
C LEU A 116 -36.32 0.09 -1.58
N ASN A 117 -37.49 -0.55 -1.53
CA ASN A 117 -38.60 -0.22 -2.44
C ASN A 117 -39.08 1.22 -2.26
N THR A 118 -39.26 1.67 -1.01
CA THR A 118 -39.64 3.07 -0.69
C THR A 118 -38.58 4.05 -1.18
N ALA A 119 -37.30 3.73 -0.98
CA ALA A 119 -36.20 4.55 -1.49
C ALA A 119 -36.26 4.71 -3.00
N ILE A 120 -36.60 3.66 -3.75
CA ILE A 120 -36.73 3.72 -5.21
C ILE A 120 -37.99 4.50 -5.61
N THR A 121 -39.18 4.07 -5.17
CA THR A 121 -40.46 4.54 -5.74
C THR A 121 -40.91 5.89 -5.19
N GLU A 122 -40.74 6.12 -3.90
CA GLU A 122 -41.16 7.37 -3.24
C GLU A 122 -39.99 8.34 -3.11
N GLY A 123 -38.77 7.81 -3.12
CA GLY A 123 -37.53 8.57 -2.97
C GLY A 123 -36.94 9.04 -4.30
N PHE A 124 -36.06 8.22 -4.87
CA PHE A 124 -35.26 8.54 -6.05
C PHE A 124 -36.11 8.83 -7.30
N GLN A 125 -37.16 8.04 -7.56
CA GLN A 125 -38.04 8.29 -8.70
C GLN A 125 -38.73 9.66 -8.59
N SER A 126 -39.13 10.07 -7.38
CA SER A 126 -39.68 11.41 -7.15
C SER A 126 -38.67 12.52 -7.48
N VAL A 127 -37.36 12.30 -7.25
CA VAL A 127 -36.34 13.29 -7.65
C VAL A 127 -36.39 13.53 -9.16
N ILE A 128 -36.45 12.43 -9.93
CA ILE A 128 -36.49 12.46 -11.39
C ILE A 128 -37.81 13.05 -11.90
N ASP A 129 -38.94 12.65 -11.32
CA ASP A 129 -40.27 13.03 -11.79
C ASP A 129 -40.59 14.52 -11.53
N TYR A 130 -40.21 15.04 -10.35
CA TYR A 130 -40.53 16.41 -9.95
C TYR A 130 -39.43 17.42 -10.26
N TRP A 131 -38.17 16.98 -10.34
CA TRP A 131 -37.02 17.86 -10.62
C TRP A 131 -36.08 17.28 -11.70
N PRO A 132 -36.58 16.97 -12.92
CA PRO A 132 -35.80 16.31 -13.97
C PRO A 132 -34.55 17.08 -14.40
N GLU A 133 -34.59 18.42 -14.35
CA GLU A 133 -33.46 19.29 -14.74
C GLU A 133 -32.44 19.50 -13.61
N SER A 134 -32.70 18.94 -12.42
CA SER A 134 -31.79 19.10 -11.27
C SER A 134 -30.57 18.19 -11.41
N PRO A 135 -29.37 18.62 -10.98
CA PRO A 135 -28.22 17.73 -10.86
C PRO A 135 -28.46 16.54 -9.93
N ASP A 136 -29.49 16.58 -9.08
CA ASP A 136 -29.85 15.44 -8.22
C ASP A 136 -30.59 14.32 -9.00
N ALA A 137 -31.21 14.63 -10.14
CA ALA A 137 -31.98 13.64 -10.93
C ALA A 137 -31.06 12.57 -11.54
N MET A 138 -29.92 12.97 -12.09
CA MET A 138 -28.92 12.04 -12.63
C MET A 138 -28.36 11.13 -11.51
N THR A 139 -28.10 11.71 -10.33
CA THR A 139 -27.63 10.97 -9.14
C THR A 139 -28.69 10.00 -8.64
N ALA A 140 -29.96 10.41 -8.61
CA ALA A 140 -31.09 9.56 -8.24
C ALA A 140 -31.24 8.38 -9.20
N ALA A 141 -31.11 8.61 -10.52
CA ALA A 141 -31.18 7.55 -11.54
C ALA A 141 -30.12 6.47 -11.31
N TYR A 142 -28.88 6.86 -11.01
CA TYR A 142 -27.83 5.91 -10.63
C TYR A 142 -28.15 5.16 -9.33
N TYR A 143 -28.64 5.86 -8.30
CA TYR A 143 -28.97 5.20 -7.04
C TYR A 143 -30.16 4.24 -7.14
N ILE A 144 -31.05 4.39 -8.12
CA ILE A 144 -32.07 3.37 -8.42
C ILE A 144 -31.39 2.06 -8.83
N GLY A 145 -30.44 2.10 -9.77
CA GLY A 145 -29.67 0.93 -10.20
C GLY A 145 -28.89 0.31 -9.04
N ARG A 146 -28.19 1.14 -8.26
CA ARG A 146 -27.45 0.71 -7.07
C ARG A 146 -28.36 0.05 -6.02
N THR A 147 -29.55 0.59 -5.81
CA THR A 147 -30.51 0.03 -4.86
C THR A 147 -31.06 -1.31 -5.34
N TYR A 148 -31.34 -1.47 -6.63
CA TYR A 148 -31.70 -2.78 -7.20
C TYR A 148 -30.57 -3.80 -7.08
N GLN A 149 -29.32 -3.37 -7.24
CA GLN A 149 -28.15 -4.23 -7.02
C GLN A 149 -28.05 -4.67 -5.57
N ASP A 150 -28.23 -3.75 -4.60
CA ASP A 150 -28.25 -4.06 -3.17
C ASP A 150 -29.42 -5.00 -2.78
N MET A 151 -30.51 -5.02 -3.56
CA MET A 151 -31.62 -5.97 -3.43
C MET A 151 -31.31 -7.37 -4.02
N GLY A 152 -30.24 -7.51 -4.80
CA GLY A 152 -29.94 -8.72 -5.60
C GLY A 152 -30.77 -8.83 -6.88
N GLU A 153 -31.51 -7.79 -7.25
CA GLU A 153 -32.33 -7.73 -8.47
C GLU A 153 -31.48 -7.30 -9.67
N ILE A 154 -30.46 -8.10 -10.00
CA ILE A 154 -29.39 -7.74 -10.94
C ILE A 154 -29.91 -7.33 -12.33
N GLY A 155 -30.93 -8.02 -12.86
CA GLY A 155 -31.54 -7.64 -14.14
C GLY A 155 -32.18 -6.24 -14.13
N LYS A 156 -32.77 -5.83 -13.00
CA LYS A 156 -33.32 -4.47 -12.84
C LYS A 156 -32.22 -3.45 -12.64
N ALA A 157 -31.15 -3.82 -11.92
CA ALA A 157 -29.98 -2.97 -11.74
C ALA A 157 -29.33 -2.65 -13.10
N LYS A 158 -29.03 -3.67 -13.91
CA LYS A 158 -28.50 -3.48 -15.28
C LYS A 158 -29.39 -2.56 -16.11
N LYS A 159 -30.71 -2.80 -16.11
CA LYS A 159 -31.65 -1.94 -16.84
C LYS A 159 -31.61 -0.48 -16.36
N ALA A 160 -31.59 -0.25 -15.05
CA ALA A 160 -31.54 1.10 -14.49
C ALA A 160 -30.21 1.80 -14.82
N TYR A 161 -29.08 1.09 -14.79
CA TYR A 161 -27.80 1.63 -15.22
C TYR A 161 -27.77 1.93 -16.73
N SER A 162 -28.41 1.10 -17.58
CA SER A 162 -28.57 1.42 -19.01
C SER A 162 -29.33 2.72 -19.22
N THR A 163 -30.38 2.98 -18.45
CA THR A 163 -31.11 4.26 -18.49
C THR A 163 -30.21 5.45 -18.12
N VAL A 164 -29.28 5.28 -17.17
CA VAL A 164 -28.29 6.33 -16.86
C VAL A 164 -27.45 6.68 -18.08
N PHE A 165 -27.08 5.69 -18.89
CA PHE A 165 -26.31 5.92 -20.13
C PHE A 165 -27.11 6.57 -21.24
N GLU A 166 -28.41 6.26 -21.33
CA GLU A 166 -29.33 6.82 -22.32
C GLU A 166 -29.63 8.29 -22.02
N ASP A 167 -29.91 8.62 -20.76
CA ASP A 167 -30.39 9.95 -20.36
C ASP A 167 -29.24 10.88 -19.93
N TYR A 168 -28.14 10.33 -19.39
CA TYR A 168 -27.06 11.08 -18.76
C TYR A 168 -25.66 10.60 -19.18
N GLY A 169 -25.52 10.09 -20.41
CA GLY A 169 -24.30 9.43 -20.89
C GLY A 169 -23.00 10.24 -20.80
N ASP A 170 -23.08 11.57 -20.93
CA ASP A 170 -21.92 12.49 -20.86
C ASP A 170 -21.64 12.98 -19.43
N ALA A 171 -22.52 12.70 -18.48
CA ALA A 171 -22.37 13.14 -17.10
C ALA A 171 -21.43 12.23 -16.32
N GLU A 172 -20.76 12.79 -15.30
CA GLU A 172 -19.85 12.05 -14.41
C GLU A 172 -20.50 10.79 -13.82
N ILE A 173 -21.82 10.82 -13.61
CA ILE A 173 -22.58 9.70 -13.03
C ILE A 173 -22.55 8.44 -13.90
N ALA A 174 -22.41 8.59 -15.23
CA ALA A 174 -22.30 7.46 -16.14
C ALA A 174 -21.05 6.62 -15.84
N ALA A 175 -19.95 7.25 -15.39
CA ALA A 175 -18.74 6.51 -15.03
C ALA A 175 -18.97 5.57 -13.83
N TYR A 176 -19.79 5.98 -12.86
CA TYR A 176 -20.14 5.15 -11.70
C TYR A 176 -21.04 3.98 -12.11
N ALA A 177 -22.03 4.23 -12.98
CA ALA A 177 -22.89 3.18 -13.51
C ALA A 177 -22.09 2.14 -14.33
N ALA A 178 -21.15 2.58 -15.17
CA ALA A 178 -20.28 1.70 -15.94
C ALA A 178 -19.37 0.85 -15.05
N ARG A 179 -18.79 1.43 -14.00
CA ARG A 179 -18.00 0.67 -13.01
C ARG A 179 -18.85 -0.41 -12.33
N ASP A 180 -20.04 -0.07 -11.85
CA ASP A 180 -20.90 -1.03 -11.16
C ASP A 180 -21.42 -2.12 -12.13
N MET A 181 -21.66 -1.79 -13.42
CA MET A 181 -21.91 -2.78 -14.46
C MET A 181 -20.73 -3.73 -14.68
N ILE A 182 -19.49 -3.23 -14.68
CA ILE A 182 -18.28 -4.07 -14.78
C ILE A 182 -18.20 -5.06 -13.62
N GLU A 183 -18.52 -4.62 -12.40
CA GLU A 183 -18.52 -5.50 -11.22
C GLU A 183 -19.57 -6.62 -11.34
N ILE A 184 -20.78 -6.26 -11.78
CA ILE A 184 -21.84 -7.24 -12.07
C ILE A 184 -21.38 -8.21 -13.15
N ALA A 185 -20.91 -7.70 -14.28
CA ALA A 185 -20.47 -8.50 -15.43
C ALA A 185 -19.32 -9.43 -15.06
N ARG A 186 -18.40 -8.99 -14.19
CA ARG A 186 -17.34 -9.85 -13.62
C ARG A 186 -17.91 -11.00 -12.81
N SER A 187 -18.92 -10.76 -11.98
CA SER A 187 -19.56 -11.81 -11.19
C SER A 187 -20.33 -12.82 -12.04
N GLU A 188 -20.79 -12.40 -13.22
CA GLU A 188 -21.52 -13.23 -14.19
C GLU A 188 -20.61 -13.86 -15.26
N GLU A 189 -19.30 -13.58 -15.22
CA GLU A 189 -18.32 -13.95 -16.26
C GLU A 189 -18.69 -13.43 -17.67
N ASP A 190 -19.45 -12.33 -17.72
CA ASP A 190 -19.86 -11.65 -18.95
C ASP A 190 -18.74 -10.72 -19.41
N VAL A 191 -17.87 -11.25 -20.29
CA VAL A 191 -16.72 -10.52 -20.82
C VAL A 191 -17.15 -9.44 -21.83
N GLU A 192 -18.23 -9.66 -22.57
CA GLU A 192 -18.72 -8.72 -23.58
C GLU A 192 -19.14 -7.40 -22.93
N THR A 193 -19.97 -7.46 -21.88
CA THR A 193 -20.37 -6.26 -21.12
C THR A 193 -19.17 -5.60 -20.43
N GLN A 194 -18.19 -6.38 -19.94
CA GLN A 194 -16.98 -5.80 -19.35
C GLN A 194 -16.20 -4.97 -20.36
N LEU A 195 -16.02 -5.49 -21.58
CA LEU A 195 -15.31 -4.80 -22.65
C LEU A 195 -16.04 -3.54 -23.08
N GLU A 196 -17.34 -3.62 -23.31
CA GLU A 196 -18.16 -2.47 -23.68
C GLU A 196 -18.01 -1.33 -22.65
N MET A 197 -18.11 -1.66 -21.35
CA MET A 197 -17.99 -0.66 -20.29
C MET A 197 -16.57 -0.14 -20.13
N TRP A 198 -15.54 -0.97 -20.30
CA TRP A 198 -14.16 -0.50 -20.28
C TRP A 198 -13.83 0.41 -21.47
N GLU A 199 -14.32 0.10 -22.67
CA GLU A 199 -14.17 0.95 -23.85
C GLU A 199 -14.82 2.31 -23.64
N ARG A 200 -16.07 2.34 -23.17
CA ARG A 200 -16.78 3.58 -22.82
C ARG A 200 -16.01 4.43 -21.82
N LEU A 201 -15.53 3.82 -20.73
CA LEU A 201 -14.76 4.51 -19.71
C LEU A 201 -13.39 5.00 -20.23
N THR A 202 -12.78 4.25 -21.14
CA THR A 202 -11.44 4.55 -21.66
C THR A 202 -11.47 5.68 -22.69
N PHE A 203 -12.41 5.62 -23.64
CA PHE A 203 -12.41 6.46 -24.84
C PHE A 203 -13.48 7.55 -24.88
N GLU A 204 -14.61 7.38 -24.19
CA GLU A 204 -15.77 8.26 -24.32
C GLU A 204 -16.00 9.15 -23.08
N THR A 205 -15.53 8.72 -21.91
CA THR A 205 -15.87 9.36 -20.63
C THR A 205 -14.96 10.57 -20.32
N PRO A 206 -15.52 11.78 -20.08
CA PRO A 206 -14.75 12.94 -19.65
C PRO A 206 -14.04 12.72 -18.30
N ARG A 207 -12.80 13.22 -18.18
CA ARG A 207 -11.93 12.99 -17.01
C ARG A 207 -11.75 14.24 -16.13
N ASP A 208 -12.71 15.15 -16.17
CA ASP A 208 -12.63 16.46 -15.48
C ASP A 208 -12.62 16.30 -13.95
N ASN A 209 -13.28 15.25 -13.44
CA ASN A 209 -13.30 14.90 -12.03
C ASN A 209 -12.20 13.89 -11.68
N ARG A 210 -11.41 14.17 -10.64
CA ARG A 210 -10.33 13.28 -10.17
C ARG A 210 -10.78 11.85 -9.85
N TYR A 211 -12.00 11.68 -9.32
CA TYR A 211 -12.54 10.36 -9.02
C TYR A 211 -12.90 9.60 -10.30
N VAL A 212 -13.61 10.25 -11.22
CA VAL A 212 -13.95 9.69 -12.54
C VAL A 212 -12.67 9.36 -13.32
N ALA A 213 -11.67 10.24 -13.28
CA ALA A 213 -10.35 9.99 -13.85
C ALA A 213 -9.73 8.70 -13.29
N GLY A 214 -9.86 8.43 -11.99
CA GLY A 214 -9.44 7.16 -11.37
C GLY A 214 -10.15 5.93 -11.94
N ILE A 215 -11.48 5.99 -12.12
CA ILE A 215 -12.26 4.91 -12.76
C ILE A 215 -11.76 4.68 -14.19
N CYS A 216 -11.57 5.76 -14.96
CA CYS A 216 -11.14 5.67 -16.36
C CYS A 216 -9.71 5.14 -16.51
N VAL A 217 -8.80 5.52 -15.60
CA VAL A 217 -7.44 4.98 -15.50
C VAL A 217 -7.49 3.46 -15.30
N ASP A 218 -8.31 2.99 -14.37
CA ASP A 218 -8.43 1.56 -14.10
C ASP A 218 -9.05 0.81 -15.28
N ALA A 219 -10.09 1.37 -15.93
CA ALA A 219 -10.67 0.81 -17.15
C ALA A 219 -9.65 0.71 -18.29
N SER A 220 -8.89 1.78 -18.55
CA SER A 220 -7.82 1.85 -19.55
C SER A 220 -6.78 0.74 -19.36
N ARG A 221 -6.36 0.51 -18.11
CA ARG A 221 -5.42 -0.56 -17.75
C ARG A 221 -5.99 -1.95 -17.99
N GLN A 222 -7.23 -2.19 -17.57
CA GLN A 222 -7.88 -3.50 -17.73
C GLN A 222 -8.14 -3.81 -19.21
N LEU A 223 -8.61 -2.81 -19.97
CA LEU A 223 -8.81 -2.93 -21.40
C LEU A 223 -7.50 -3.23 -22.13
N ALA A 224 -6.42 -2.52 -21.78
CA ALA A 224 -5.10 -2.79 -22.35
C ALA A 224 -4.61 -4.21 -22.05
N SER A 225 -4.74 -4.65 -20.79
CA SER A 225 -4.39 -6.02 -20.39
C SER A 225 -5.19 -7.06 -21.16
N HIS A 226 -6.48 -6.80 -21.42
CA HIS A 226 -7.32 -7.66 -22.23
C HIS A 226 -6.81 -7.74 -23.67
N PHE A 227 -6.62 -6.60 -24.34
CA PHE A 227 -6.11 -6.59 -25.72
C PHE A 227 -4.74 -7.27 -25.86
N PHE A 228 -3.83 -7.04 -24.90
CA PHE A 228 -2.56 -7.76 -24.89
C PHE A 228 -2.74 -9.27 -24.70
N SER A 229 -3.71 -9.72 -23.89
CA SER A 229 -4.02 -11.16 -23.76
C SER A 229 -4.56 -11.78 -25.05
N GLU A 230 -5.24 -10.98 -25.88
CA GLU A 230 -5.66 -11.36 -27.22
C GLU A 230 -4.57 -11.18 -28.29
N GLY A 231 -3.37 -10.73 -27.90
CA GLY A 231 -2.26 -10.46 -28.82
C GLY A 231 -2.44 -9.21 -29.69
N ASN A 232 -3.39 -8.35 -29.35
CA ASN A 232 -3.65 -7.09 -30.04
C ASN A 232 -2.87 -5.94 -29.36
N PHE A 233 -1.65 -5.71 -29.85
CA PHE A 233 -0.77 -4.71 -29.24
C PHE A 233 -1.27 -3.27 -29.42
N GLU A 234 -1.73 -2.91 -30.63
CA GLU A 234 -2.04 -1.52 -30.99
C GLU A 234 -3.21 -0.99 -30.16
N ASP A 235 -4.29 -1.77 -30.03
CA ASP A 235 -5.44 -1.34 -29.25
C ASP A 235 -5.11 -1.29 -27.75
N GLY A 236 -4.24 -2.18 -27.27
CA GLY A 236 -3.75 -2.14 -25.89
C GLY A 236 -2.89 -0.90 -25.59
N ALA A 237 -1.98 -0.55 -26.49
CA ALA A 237 -1.16 0.66 -26.37
C ALA A 237 -2.02 1.93 -26.44
N LYS A 238 -2.97 1.98 -27.40
CA LYS A 238 -3.92 3.07 -27.57
C LYS A 238 -4.80 3.27 -26.33
N ALA A 239 -5.23 2.18 -25.69
CA ALA A 239 -5.98 2.27 -24.44
C ALA A 239 -5.15 2.95 -23.34
N LEU A 240 -3.86 2.61 -23.19
CA LEU A 240 -2.96 3.22 -22.19
C LEU A 240 -2.62 4.68 -22.53
N GLU A 241 -2.54 5.05 -23.80
CA GLU A 241 -2.30 6.42 -24.28
C GLU A 241 -3.38 7.41 -23.83
N THR A 242 -4.60 6.94 -23.58
CA THR A 242 -5.68 7.79 -23.02
C THR A 242 -5.38 8.28 -21.60
N THR A 243 -4.44 7.63 -20.91
CA THR A 243 -4.20 7.81 -19.48
C THR A 243 -2.80 8.33 -19.19
N TYR A 244 -1.79 7.86 -19.91
CA TYR A 244 -0.40 8.10 -19.58
C TYR A 244 0.25 9.05 -20.58
N GLY A 245 0.98 10.03 -20.03
CA GLY A 245 1.82 10.91 -20.83
C GLY A 245 3.01 10.17 -21.46
N PRO A 246 3.70 10.78 -22.45
CA PRO A 246 4.78 10.13 -23.19
C PRO A 246 5.88 9.52 -22.30
N THR A 247 6.24 10.19 -21.20
CA THR A 247 7.29 9.75 -20.27
C THR A 247 6.92 8.53 -19.43
N GLU A 248 5.63 8.33 -19.15
CA GLU A 248 5.14 7.24 -18.29
C GLU A 248 4.64 6.03 -19.10
N LEU A 249 4.34 6.25 -20.38
CA LEU A 249 3.63 5.29 -21.21
C LEU A 249 4.42 4.00 -21.48
N ILE A 250 5.73 4.09 -21.74
CA ILE A 250 6.58 2.89 -22.00
C ILE A 250 6.59 1.95 -20.78
N PRO A 251 6.91 2.41 -19.55
CA PRO A 251 6.83 1.58 -18.36
C PRO A 251 5.46 0.89 -18.18
N GLN A 252 4.36 1.59 -18.49
CA GLN A 252 3.01 1.04 -18.34
C GLN A 252 2.72 -0.03 -19.40
N VAL A 253 3.12 0.19 -20.66
CA VAL A 253 3.01 -0.84 -21.70
C VAL A 253 3.79 -2.10 -21.30
N VAL A 254 5.02 -1.97 -20.81
CA VAL A 254 5.80 -3.13 -20.35
C VAL A 254 5.11 -3.84 -19.20
N GLN A 255 4.65 -3.10 -18.19
CA GLN A 255 3.96 -3.64 -17.02
C GLN A 255 2.74 -4.49 -17.42
N TYR A 256 1.89 -3.97 -18.32
CA TYR A 256 0.64 -4.63 -18.70
C TYR A 256 0.80 -5.65 -19.83
N ALA A 257 1.82 -5.55 -20.69
CA ALA A 257 2.06 -6.52 -21.77
C ALA A 257 2.86 -7.75 -21.29
N SER A 258 3.78 -7.59 -20.32
CA SER A 258 4.68 -8.68 -19.90
C SER A 258 3.96 -9.89 -19.31
N GLY A 259 2.86 -9.69 -18.58
CA GLY A 259 2.01 -10.76 -18.05
C GLY A 259 1.39 -11.60 -19.18
N PRO A 260 0.59 -10.99 -20.07
CA PRO A 260 0.06 -11.62 -21.28
C PRO A 260 1.10 -12.33 -22.12
N ILE A 261 2.24 -11.69 -22.40
CA ILE A 261 3.34 -12.30 -23.17
C ILE A 261 3.81 -13.60 -22.51
N ARG A 262 4.07 -13.60 -21.19
CA ARG A 262 4.49 -14.81 -20.47
C ARG A 262 3.43 -15.91 -20.51
N THR A 263 2.17 -15.55 -20.27
CA THR A 263 1.06 -16.50 -20.27
C THR A 263 0.88 -17.16 -21.64
N LEU A 264 0.92 -16.37 -22.72
CA LEU A 264 0.84 -16.87 -24.09
C LEU A 264 2.09 -17.69 -24.48
N ALA A 265 3.28 -17.29 -24.01
CA ALA A 265 4.52 -18.02 -24.29
C ALA A 265 4.57 -19.39 -23.58
N ALA A 266 3.90 -19.53 -22.44
CA ALA A 266 3.86 -20.77 -21.67
C ALA A 266 3.01 -21.89 -22.32
N ASP A 267 2.07 -21.55 -23.20
CA ASP A 267 1.29 -22.54 -23.96
C ASP A 267 1.80 -22.64 -25.41
N SER A 268 2.23 -23.85 -25.78
CA SER A 268 2.67 -24.20 -27.13
C SER A 268 1.70 -23.78 -28.26
N LYS A 269 0.38 -23.70 -27.98
CA LYS A 269 -0.64 -23.30 -28.97
C LYS A 269 -0.65 -21.80 -29.22
N THR A 270 -0.30 -20.99 -28.23
CA THR A 270 -0.32 -19.52 -28.28
C THR A 270 1.09 -18.91 -28.31
N ALA A 271 2.15 -19.72 -28.29
CA ALA A 271 3.54 -19.26 -28.38
C ALA A 271 3.80 -18.34 -29.59
N SER A 272 3.27 -18.65 -30.78
CA SER A 272 3.40 -17.79 -31.97
C SER A 272 2.66 -16.45 -31.85
N GLN A 273 1.64 -16.37 -31.00
CA GLN A 273 0.94 -15.13 -30.68
C GLN A 273 1.76 -14.31 -29.68
N ALA A 274 2.35 -14.94 -28.67
CA ALA A 274 3.30 -14.30 -27.76
C ALA A 274 4.48 -13.68 -28.51
N GLU A 275 5.03 -14.41 -29.49
CA GLU A 275 6.13 -13.93 -30.32
C GLU A 275 5.74 -12.65 -31.08
N ARG A 276 4.61 -12.68 -31.80
CA ARG A 276 4.13 -11.50 -32.54
C ARG A 276 3.83 -10.31 -31.63
N LEU A 277 3.23 -10.56 -30.47
CA LEU A 277 2.94 -9.53 -29.47
C LEU A 277 4.24 -8.89 -28.95
N ALA A 278 5.22 -9.72 -28.57
CA ALA A 278 6.51 -9.24 -28.07
C ALA A 278 7.31 -8.50 -29.16
N ASP A 279 7.33 -9.01 -30.39
CA ASP A 279 7.98 -8.34 -31.52
C ASP A 279 7.37 -6.97 -31.79
N ARG A 280 6.03 -6.88 -31.77
CA ARG A 280 5.38 -5.59 -31.98
C ARG A 280 5.61 -4.62 -30.83
N ALA A 281 5.56 -5.09 -29.59
CA ALA A 281 5.85 -4.28 -28.41
C ALA A 281 7.28 -3.73 -28.45
N VAL A 282 8.26 -4.57 -28.77
CA VAL A 282 9.66 -4.17 -28.90
C VAL A 282 9.84 -3.16 -30.03
N ALA A 283 9.25 -3.38 -31.20
CA ALA A 283 9.32 -2.45 -32.32
C ALA A 283 8.73 -1.08 -31.94
N TRP A 284 7.59 -1.05 -31.27
CA TRP A 284 6.95 0.18 -30.81
C TRP A 284 7.80 0.95 -29.78
N VAL A 285 8.52 0.25 -28.89
CA VAL A 285 9.46 0.91 -27.97
C VAL A 285 10.67 1.44 -28.73
N GLN A 286 11.21 0.67 -29.68
CA GLN A 286 12.37 1.06 -30.49
C GLN A 286 12.09 2.28 -31.37
N GLU A 287 10.91 2.37 -31.99
CA GLU A 287 10.47 3.54 -32.76
C GLU A 287 10.53 4.84 -31.94
N ARG A 288 10.29 4.76 -30.63
CA ARG A 288 10.34 5.91 -29.70
C ARG A 288 11.75 6.21 -29.22
N ILE A 289 12.55 5.18 -28.97
CA ILE A 289 13.98 5.34 -28.66
C ILE A 289 14.68 6.15 -29.76
N GLU A 290 14.40 5.86 -31.03
CA GLU A 290 15.00 6.60 -32.16
C GLU A 290 14.64 8.09 -32.16
N GLN A 291 13.44 8.44 -31.68
CA GLN A 291 13.01 9.83 -31.52
C GLN A 291 13.73 10.50 -30.35
N ASP A 292 13.79 9.83 -29.20
CA ASP A 292 14.42 10.36 -27.98
C ASP A 292 15.93 10.56 -28.17
N LEU A 293 16.61 9.65 -28.88
CA LEU A 293 18.05 9.76 -29.17
C LEU A 293 18.42 10.96 -30.06
N ALA A 294 17.45 11.64 -30.67
CA ALA A 294 17.69 12.89 -31.39
C ALA A 294 17.91 14.08 -30.44
N ASP A 295 17.53 13.96 -29.17
CA ASP A 295 17.69 14.98 -28.14
C ASP A 295 18.63 14.48 -27.01
N PRO A 296 19.81 15.11 -26.81
CA PRO A 296 20.73 14.76 -25.73
C PRO A 296 20.11 14.84 -24.32
N GLU A 297 19.07 15.65 -24.11
CA GLU A 297 18.39 15.75 -22.81
C GLU A 297 17.53 14.51 -22.49
N LEU A 298 17.26 13.65 -23.48
CA LEU A 298 16.46 12.44 -23.35
C LEU A 298 17.29 11.15 -23.31
N GLU A 299 18.62 11.24 -23.12
CA GLU A 299 19.50 10.07 -23.11
C GLU A 299 19.12 9.04 -22.02
N ASP A 300 18.74 9.51 -20.83
CA ASP A 300 18.28 8.64 -19.73
C ASP A 300 16.93 7.98 -20.04
N ALA A 301 16.02 8.70 -20.71
CA ALA A 301 14.74 8.14 -21.16
C ALA A 301 14.95 7.06 -22.23
N ALA A 302 15.86 7.30 -23.20
CA ALA A 302 16.23 6.32 -24.20
C ALA A 302 16.86 5.07 -23.57
N ARG A 303 17.71 5.23 -22.55
CA ARG A 303 18.27 4.11 -21.78
C ARG A 303 17.19 3.31 -21.06
N ALA A 304 16.25 3.99 -20.39
CA ALA A 304 15.12 3.34 -19.71
C ALA A 304 14.22 2.57 -20.69
N ALA A 305 13.98 3.12 -21.88
CA ALA A 305 13.25 2.44 -22.94
C ALA A 305 13.98 1.20 -23.47
N TRP A 306 15.32 1.20 -23.52
CA TRP A 306 16.07 -0.03 -23.83
C TRP A 306 15.97 -1.10 -22.74
N TYR A 307 15.90 -0.71 -21.44
CA TYR A 307 15.59 -1.69 -20.39
C TYR A 307 14.20 -2.31 -20.62
N ALA A 308 13.22 -1.51 -21.02
CA ALA A 308 11.90 -1.99 -21.40
C ALA A 308 11.95 -3.02 -22.55
N VAL A 309 12.81 -2.82 -23.55
CA VAL A 309 13.05 -3.82 -24.61
C VAL A 309 13.58 -5.13 -24.02
N ALA A 310 14.58 -5.06 -23.13
CA ALA A 310 15.14 -6.25 -22.48
C ALA A 310 14.07 -6.99 -21.65
N ASP A 311 13.23 -6.26 -20.93
CA ASP A 311 12.15 -6.83 -20.11
C ASP A 311 11.08 -7.53 -20.95
N LEU A 312 10.68 -6.94 -22.09
CA LEU A 312 9.74 -7.56 -23.04
C LEU A 312 10.31 -8.84 -23.66
N GLN A 313 11.60 -8.83 -24.04
CA GLN A 313 12.27 -10.02 -24.56
C GLN A 313 12.40 -11.11 -23.48
N ALA A 314 12.65 -10.72 -22.22
CA ALA A 314 12.69 -11.64 -21.09
C ALA A 314 11.31 -12.24 -20.81
N ALA A 315 10.25 -11.45 -20.88
CA ALA A 315 8.86 -11.91 -20.76
C ALA A 315 8.51 -12.94 -21.85
N ALA A 316 9.05 -12.77 -23.06
CA ALA A 316 8.90 -13.71 -24.17
C ALA A 316 9.79 -14.96 -24.08
N GLY A 317 10.66 -15.07 -23.06
CA GLY A 317 11.59 -16.21 -22.91
C GLY A 317 12.74 -16.22 -23.92
N ARG A 318 13.04 -15.07 -24.56
CA ARG A 318 13.99 -14.93 -25.66
C ARG A 318 15.39 -14.56 -25.18
N GLU A 319 16.06 -15.50 -24.51
CA GLU A 319 17.36 -15.24 -23.87
C GLU A 319 18.42 -14.59 -24.79
N PRO A 320 18.61 -15.02 -26.05
CA PRO A 320 19.58 -14.39 -26.95
C PRO A 320 19.28 -12.91 -27.20
N GLN A 321 18.00 -12.56 -27.31
CA GLN A 321 17.54 -11.19 -27.55
C GLN A 321 17.70 -10.31 -26.30
N VAL A 322 17.51 -10.87 -25.10
CA VAL A 322 17.81 -10.15 -23.85
C VAL A 322 19.31 -9.82 -23.77
N LYS A 323 20.18 -10.77 -24.10
CA LYS A 323 21.64 -10.53 -24.15
C LYS A 323 21.98 -9.44 -25.14
N ALA A 324 21.45 -9.54 -26.36
CA ALA A 324 21.65 -8.52 -27.39
C ALA A 324 21.16 -7.14 -26.95
N ALA A 325 20.01 -7.04 -26.25
CA ALA A 325 19.52 -5.77 -25.73
C ALA A 325 20.50 -5.13 -24.72
N TYR A 326 21.01 -5.89 -23.75
CA TYR A 326 22.01 -5.38 -22.81
C TYR A 326 23.35 -5.03 -23.48
N GLU A 327 23.78 -5.79 -24.49
CA GLU A 327 24.95 -5.44 -25.29
C GLU A 327 24.78 -4.10 -26.02
N GLN A 328 23.60 -3.84 -26.58
CA GLN A 328 23.28 -2.56 -27.21
C GLN A 328 23.28 -1.41 -26.20
N ILE A 329 22.67 -1.60 -25.03
CA ILE A 329 22.69 -0.59 -23.95
C ILE A 329 24.12 -0.24 -23.57
N ILE A 330 24.93 -1.24 -23.26
CA ILE A 330 26.33 -1.06 -22.84
C ILE A 330 27.15 -0.42 -23.96
N SER A 331 26.93 -0.81 -25.22
CA SER A 331 27.64 -0.22 -26.36
C SER A 331 27.28 1.25 -26.58
N ARG A 332 26.03 1.66 -26.28
CA ARG A 332 25.53 3.01 -26.56
C ARG A 332 25.77 3.99 -25.42
N PHE A 333 25.58 3.54 -24.18
CA PHE A 333 25.56 4.37 -22.98
C PHE A 333 26.70 4.05 -21.98
N GLY A 334 27.47 2.99 -22.25
CA GLY A 334 28.46 2.46 -21.31
C GLY A 334 27.86 1.51 -20.26
N PRO A 335 28.71 0.75 -19.56
CA PRO A 335 28.28 -0.21 -18.54
C PRO A 335 28.08 0.49 -17.19
N SER A 336 26.96 1.19 -16.99
CA SER A 336 26.63 1.72 -15.67
C SER A 336 26.29 0.60 -14.68
N ASP A 337 26.50 0.84 -13.38
CA ASP A 337 26.17 -0.13 -12.33
C ASP A 337 24.68 -0.50 -12.33
N GLU A 338 23.79 0.45 -12.64
CA GLU A 338 22.36 0.13 -12.83
C GLU A 338 22.13 -0.86 -13.99
N THR A 339 22.81 -0.65 -15.12
CA THR A 339 22.71 -1.54 -16.29
C THR A 339 23.20 -2.94 -15.95
N LEU A 340 24.36 -3.02 -15.30
CA LEU A 340 24.98 -4.28 -14.90
C LEU A 340 24.16 -4.98 -13.81
N LEU A 341 23.57 -4.24 -12.87
CA LEU A 341 22.68 -4.78 -11.85
C LEU A 341 21.45 -5.43 -12.47
N ARG A 342 20.78 -4.74 -13.41
CA ARG A 342 19.63 -5.28 -14.14
C ARG A 342 20.01 -6.52 -14.96
N GLN A 343 21.13 -6.47 -15.68
CA GLN A 343 21.64 -7.60 -16.45
C GLN A 343 21.97 -8.81 -15.55
N GLY A 344 22.67 -8.59 -14.43
CA GLY A 344 23.01 -9.63 -13.47
C GLY A 344 21.77 -10.23 -12.81
N ASN A 345 20.80 -9.39 -12.42
CA ASN A 345 19.52 -9.84 -11.86
C ASN A 345 18.71 -10.68 -12.86
N TRP A 346 18.77 -10.34 -14.15
CA TRP A 346 18.18 -11.19 -15.19
C TRP A 346 18.88 -12.55 -15.30
N TYR A 347 20.22 -12.60 -15.34
CA TYR A 347 20.94 -13.87 -15.34
C TYR A 347 20.63 -14.73 -14.10
N LYS A 348 20.50 -14.08 -12.93
CA LYS A 348 20.10 -14.72 -11.67
C LYS A 348 18.70 -15.32 -11.75
N SER A 349 17.74 -14.61 -12.35
CA SER A 349 16.34 -15.08 -12.46
C SER A 349 16.18 -16.30 -13.36
N ILE A 350 17.09 -16.51 -14.32
CA ILE A 350 17.16 -17.72 -15.15
C ILE A 350 18.13 -18.79 -14.62
N GLY A 351 18.62 -18.63 -13.38
CA GLY A 351 19.48 -19.59 -12.70
C GLY A 351 20.96 -19.58 -13.10
N GLN A 352 21.40 -18.60 -13.91
CA GLN A 352 22.80 -18.44 -14.32
C GLN A 352 23.58 -17.58 -13.31
N TYR A 353 23.67 -18.05 -12.06
CA TYR A 353 24.31 -17.33 -10.95
C TYR A 353 25.79 -16.99 -11.21
N GLU A 354 26.56 -17.90 -11.83
CA GLU A 354 27.96 -17.64 -12.14
C GLU A 354 28.13 -16.50 -13.15
N THR A 355 27.27 -16.45 -14.17
CA THR A 355 27.26 -15.35 -15.14
C THR A 355 26.81 -14.05 -14.48
N ALA A 356 25.78 -14.10 -13.61
CA ALA A 356 25.35 -12.94 -12.84
C ALA A 356 26.50 -12.36 -12.00
N ARG A 357 27.25 -13.21 -11.28
CA ARG A 357 28.44 -12.81 -10.51
C ARG A 357 29.52 -12.18 -11.37
N SER A 358 29.75 -12.72 -12.57
CA SER A 358 30.70 -12.15 -13.54
C SER A 358 30.28 -10.77 -14.03
N VAL A 359 28.96 -10.52 -14.15
CA VAL A 359 28.41 -9.21 -14.48
C VAL A 359 28.57 -8.24 -13.32
N TYR A 360 28.23 -8.65 -12.09
CA TYR A 360 28.39 -7.81 -10.90
C TYR A 360 29.85 -7.42 -10.62
N GLY A 361 30.81 -8.30 -10.94
CA GLY A 361 32.24 -8.00 -10.82
C GLY A 361 32.76 -6.93 -11.78
N ARG A 362 31.90 -6.35 -12.64
CA ARG A 362 32.23 -5.25 -13.55
C ARG A 362 31.71 -3.90 -13.07
N PHE A 363 31.11 -3.83 -11.87
CA PHE A 363 30.63 -2.57 -11.31
C PHE A 363 31.79 -1.58 -11.11
N GLU A 364 31.50 -0.31 -11.29
CA GLU A 364 32.40 0.79 -10.94
C GLU A 364 32.52 0.90 -9.41
N ASP A 365 31.39 0.79 -8.70
CA ASP A 365 31.39 0.56 -7.25
C ASP A 365 31.73 -0.91 -6.95
N ASP A 366 33.03 -1.16 -6.73
CA ASP A 366 33.57 -2.49 -6.43
C ASP A 366 33.01 -3.09 -5.13
N VAL A 367 32.69 -2.25 -4.12
CA VAL A 367 32.08 -2.71 -2.85
C VAL A 367 30.67 -3.20 -3.12
N GLU A 368 29.86 -2.41 -3.82
CA GLU A 368 28.48 -2.82 -4.16
C GLU A 368 28.46 -4.01 -5.14
N GLY A 369 29.36 -4.06 -6.12
CA GLY A 369 29.49 -5.22 -7.02
C GLY A 369 29.79 -6.52 -6.28
N LYS A 370 30.73 -6.49 -5.33
CA LYS A 370 31.05 -7.64 -4.47
C LYS A 370 29.91 -7.97 -3.50
N HIS A 371 29.17 -6.98 -3.03
CA HIS A 371 27.96 -7.20 -2.23
C HIS A 371 26.90 -7.96 -3.03
N GLN A 372 26.65 -7.59 -4.29
CA GLN A 372 25.74 -8.33 -5.18
C GLN A 372 26.24 -9.76 -5.45
N ILE A 373 27.55 -9.97 -5.57
CA ILE A 373 28.15 -11.32 -5.65
C ILE A 373 27.85 -12.12 -4.39
N ALA A 374 28.06 -11.57 -3.19
CA ALA A 374 27.77 -12.23 -1.92
C ALA A 374 26.28 -12.59 -1.79
N ASN A 375 25.38 -11.66 -2.14
CA ASN A 375 23.94 -11.88 -2.18
C ASN A 375 23.56 -13.01 -3.15
N SER A 376 24.19 -13.07 -4.31
CA SER A 376 23.90 -14.12 -5.30
C SER A 376 24.26 -15.52 -4.77
N PHE A 377 25.37 -15.69 -4.03
CA PHE A 377 25.70 -16.96 -3.37
C PHE A 377 24.65 -17.32 -2.31
N ARG A 378 24.17 -16.33 -1.56
CA ARG A 378 23.13 -16.52 -0.53
C ARG A 378 21.80 -16.99 -1.14
N GLU A 379 21.36 -16.37 -2.23
CA GLU A 379 20.16 -16.77 -2.97
C GLU A 379 20.31 -18.16 -3.64
N GLU A 380 21.50 -18.49 -4.13
CA GLU A 380 21.86 -19.82 -4.61
C GLU A 380 21.94 -20.88 -3.48
N LYS A 381 21.77 -20.46 -2.22
CA LYS A 381 21.89 -21.28 -0.99
C LYS A 381 23.31 -21.80 -0.72
N ASN A 382 24.31 -21.17 -1.34
CA ASN A 382 25.71 -21.45 -1.12
C ASN A 382 26.26 -20.55 0.00
N TYR A 383 25.81 -20.84 1.23
CA TYR A 383 26.00 -19.96 2.38
C TYR A 383 27.47 -19.80 2.79
N GLU A 384 28.30 -20.85 2.64
CA GLU A 384 29.73 -20.78 2.94
C GLU A 384 30.44 -19.75 2.04
N GLN A 385 30.16 -19.77 0.74
CA GLN A 385 30.75 -18.83 -0.20
C GLN A 385 30.20 -17.42 -0.02
N ALA A 386 28.91 -17.27 0.32
CA ALA A 386 28.34 -15.97 0.66
C ALA A 386 29.05 -15.36 1.88
N VAL A 387 29.21 -16.13 2.95
CA VAL A 387 29.90 -15.71 4.18
C VAL A 387 31.37 -15.36 3.90
N ALA A 388 32.06 -16.17 3.10
CA ALA A 388 33.42 -15.87 2.70
C ALA A 388 33.51 -14.55 1.92
N ALA A 389 32.58 -14.29 1.00
CA ALA A 389 32.52 -13.05 0.24
C ALA A 389 32.26 -11.83 1.14
N TYR A 390 31.33 -11.90 2.09
CA TYR A 390 31.11 -10.83 3.07
C TYR A 390 32.33 -10.56 3.95
N ARG A 391 33.04 -11.60 4.37
CA ARG A 391 34.31 -11.44 5.12
C ARG A 391 35.42 -10.81 4.27
N GLN A 392 35.43 -11.04 2.96
CA GLN A 392 36.37 -10.34 2.07
C GLN A 392 35.99 -8.87 1.91
N LEU A 393 34.69 -8.57 1.80
CA LEU A 393 34.18 -7.19 1.77
C LEU A 393 34.58 -6.41 3.03
N SER A 394 34.47 -7.02 4.22
CA SER A 394 34.86 -6.35 5.47
C SER A 394 36.35 -5.98 5.54
N LEU A 395 37.20 -6.58 4.70
CA LEU A 395 38.62 -6.25 4.64
C LEU A 395 38.93 -5.11 3.67
N GLN A 396 37.96 -4.73 2.84
CA GLN A 396 38.11 -3.75 1.74
C GLN A 396 37.35 -2.46 2.03
N ASP A 397 36.18 -2.56 2.65
CA ASP A 397 35.41 -1.41 3.11
C ASP A 397 35.99 -0.89 4.42
N GLU A 398 36.75 0.21 4.34
CA GLU A 398 37.37 0.87 5.48
C GLU A 398 36.36 1.68 6.32
N GLU A 399 35.22 2.06 5.74
CA GLU A 399 34.21 2.89 6.41
C GLU A 399 33.31 2.05 7.30
N GLU A 400 32.77 0.94 6.78
CA GLU A 400 31.85 0.06 7.52
C GLU A 400 32.24 -1.44 7.48
N PRO A 401 33.44 -1.82 7.94
CA PRO A 401 33.90 -3.21 7.88
C PRO A 401 33.00 -4.16 8.67
N PHE A 402 32.48 -3.72 9.82
CA PHE A 402 31.65 -4.55 10.71
C PHE A 402 30.25 -4.83 10.17
N ARG A 403 29.72 -3.95 9.30
CA ARG A 403 28.43 -4.14 8.62
C ARG A 403 28.44 -5.45 7.83
N TRP A 404 29.51 -5.71 7.08
CA TRP A 404 29.66 -6.92 6.27
C TRP A 404 29.86 -8.18 7.10
N ILE A 405 30.58 -8.08 8.22
CA ILE A 405 30.68 -9.19 9.19
C ILE A 405 29.29 -9.50 9.79
N GLY A 406 28.46 -8.48 10.02
CA GLY A 406 27.06 -8.62 10.40
C GLY A 406 26.23 -9.37 9.36
N GLU A 407 26.36 -9.04 8.07
CA GLU A 407 25.70 -9.77 6.96
C GLU A 407 26.15 -11.23 6.87
N ALA A 408 27.44 -11.51 7.15
CA ALA A 408 27.95 -12.87 7.23
C ALA A 408 27.26 -13.67 8.37
N ALA A 409 27.10 -13.06 9.56
CA ALA A 409 26.38 -13.67 10.67
C ALA A 409 24.87 -13.84 10.38
N ALA A 410 24.25 -12.84 9.75
CA ALA A 410 22.85 -12.88 9.32
C ALA A 410 22.59 -13.98 8.29
N THR A 411 23.55 -14.25 7.42
CA THR A 411 23.50 -15.37 6.45
C THR A 411 23.39 -16.71 7.18
N TRP A 412 24.19 -16.94 8.21
CA TRP A 412 24.08 -18.13 9.04
C TRP A 412 22.75 -18.20 9.80
N ARG A 413 22.32 -17.09 10.40
CA ARG A 413 21.10 -17.04 11.21
C ARG A 413 19.81 -17.24 10.42
N HIS A 414 19.58 -16.42 9.39
CA HIS A 414 18.29 -16.32 8.72
C HIS A 414 18.11 -17.30 7.56
N TRP A 415 19.21 -17.68 6.91
CA TRP A 415 19.14 -18.45 5.67
C TRP A 415 19.60 -19.89 5.87
N ALA A 416 20.79 -20.06 6.46
CA ALA A 416 21.32 -21.39 6.76
C ALA A 416 20.70 -22.03 8.02
N HIS A 417 20.10 -21.22 8.90
CA HIS A 417 19.63 -21.61 10.23
C HIS A 417 20.73 -22.29 11.07
N ASN A 418 21.99 -21.89 10.84
CA ASN A 418 23.15 -22.40 11.54
C ASN A 418 23.53 -21.46 12.68
N TYR A 419 22.79 -21.58 13.78
CA TYR A 419 22.89 -20.65 14.91
C TYR A 419 24.26 -20.63 15.62
N PRO A 420 24.99 -21.76 15.79
CA PRO A 420 26.29 -21.73 16.45
C PRO A 420 27.31 -20.80 15.76
N GLU A 421 27.40 -20.85 14.43
CA GLU A 421 28.31 -20.04 13.63
C GLU A 421 27.90 -18.57 13.66
N ALA A 422 26.58 -18.29 13.61
CA ALA A 422 26.06 -16.94 13.78
C ALA A 422 26.42 -16.38 15.18
N VAL A 423 26.24 -17.17 16.24
CA VAL A 423 26.60 -16.80 17.62
C VAL A 423 28.08 -16.47 17.74
N THR A 424 28.96 -17.27 17.13
CA THR A 424 30.41 -17.01 17.14
C THR A 424 30.71 -15.62 16.56
N ILE A 425 30.18 -15.32 15.37
CA ILE A 425 30.46 -14.05 14.69
C ILE A 425 29.85 -12.86 15.46
N TYR A 426 28.60 -12.96 15.91
CA TYR A 426 27.98 -11.87 16.68
C TYR A 426 28.68 -11.62 18.02
N THR A 427 29.21 -12.67 18.68
CA THR A 427 30.00 -12.51 19.90
C THR A 427 31.28 -11.74 19.65
N GLU A 428 31.94 -11.96 18.51
CA GLU A 428 33.11 -11.19 18.08
C GLU A 428 32.75 -9.73 17.79
N LEU A 429 31.62 -9.49 17.11
CA LEU A 429 31.12 -8.14 16.80
C LEU A 429 30.83 -7.32 18.05
N VAL A 430 30.18 -7.90 19.06
CA VAL A 430 29.92 -7.25 20.35
C VAL A 430 31.21 -6.77 21.04
N GLN A 431 32.36 -7.41 20.77
CA GLN A 431 33.65 -7.04 21.36
C GLN A 431 34.42 -6.01 20.53
N GLN A 432 34.26 -6.04 19.19
CA GLN A 432 35.08 -5.25 18.27
C GLN A 432 34.41 -3.94 17.85
N ASP A 433 33.09 -3.94 17.71
CA ASP A 433 32.31 -2.78 17.27
C ASP A 433 31.46 -2.25 18.43
N VAL A 434 32.13 -1.49 19.31
CA VAL A 434 31.51 -0.92 20.50
C VAL A 434 30.49 0.16 20.15
N GLU A 435 30.64 0.82 19.00
CA GLU A 435 29.73 1.86 18.53
C GLU A 435 28.33 1.30 18.25
N HIS A 436 28.24 0.12 17.63
CA HIS A 436 26.97 -0.54 17.32
C HIS A 436 26.65 -1.73 18.25
N ILE A 437 27.20 -1.72 19.47
CA ILE A 437 27.11 -2.85 20.40
C ILE A 437 25.66 -3.28 20.69
N ASP A 438 24.72 -2.35 20.80
CA ASP A 438 23.31 -2.65 21.05
C ASP A 438 22.68 -3.44 19.88
N THR A 439 23.03 -3.09 18.64
CA THR A 439 22.63 -3.83 17.42
C THR A 439 23.13 -5.26 17.46
N TRP A 440 24.40 -5.46 17.82
CA TRP A 440 25.01 -6.79 17.87
C TRP A 440 24.53 -7.63 19.05
N LEU A 441 24.30 -7.02 20.21
CA LEU A 441 23.68 -7.67 21.37
C LEU A 441 22.26 -8.12 21.06
N TRP A 442 21.47 -7.29 20.39
CA TRP A 442 20.14 -7.66 19.91
C TRP A 442 20.21 -8.84 18.95
N ALA A 443 21.09 -8.78 17.94
CA ALA A 443 21.21 -9.83 16.96
C ALA A 443 21.69 -11.16 17.58
N LEU A 444 22.63 -11.10 18.52
CA LEU A 444 23.11 -12.26 19.28
C LEU A 444 22.00 -12.87 20.14
N ALA A 445 21.26 -12.03 20.89
CA ALA A 445 20.15 -12.47 21.73
C ALA A 445 19.04 -13.13 20.89
N ASP A 446 18.72 -12.55 19.74
CA ASP A 446 17.73 -13.10 18.81
C ASP A 446 18.21 -14.41 18.17
N THR A 447 19.50 -14.55 17.91
CA THR A 447 20.10 -15.82 17.46
C THR A 447 19.92 -16.91 18.52
N TYR A 448 20.23 -16.63 19.78
CA TYR A 448 20.00 -17.57 20.89
C TYR A 448 18.52 -17.91 21.08
N HIS A 449 17.63 -16.94 20.91
CA HIS A 449 16.19 -17.15 20.98
C HIS A 449 15.72 -18.16 19.92
N HIS A 450 16.11 -17.97 18.65
CA HIS A 450 15.77 -18.88 17.55
C HIS A 450 16.44 -20.26 17.70
N ALA A 451 17.59 -20.34 18.36
CA ALA A 451 18.23 -21.61 18.74
C ALA A 451 17.53 -22.33 19.91
N GLY A 452 16.51 -21.72 20.54
CA GLY A 452 15.83 -22.24 21.73
C GLY A 452 16.64 -22.10 23.03
N GLN A 453 17.75 -21.36 23.00
CA GLN A 453 18.63 -21.09 24.13
C GLN A 453 18.15 -19.83 24.88
N TYR A 454 16.99 -19.96 25.53
CA TYR A 454 16.25 -18.81 26.07
C TYR A 454 16.97 -18.09 27.22
N LYS A 455 17.79 -18.79 28.02
CA LYS A 455 18.51 -18.18 29.15
C LYS A 455 19.62 -17.25 28.67
N GLU A 456 20.35 -17.70 27.68
CA GLU A 456 21.40 -16.95 26.97
C GLU A 456 20.78 -15.75 26.24
N ALA A 457 19.65 -15.97 25.54
CA ALA A 457 18.91 -14.89 24.91
C ALA A 457 18.51 -13.78 25.91
N ILE A 458 17.95 -14.15 27.07
CA ILE A 458 17.58 -13.19 28.13
C ILE A 458 18.82 -12.42 28.64
N GLN A 459 19.95 -13.09 28.82
CA GLN A 459 21.19 -12.46 29.28
C GLN A 459 21.65 -11.36 28.33
N HIS A 460 21.58 -11.59 27.02
CA HIS A 460 22.01 -10.62 26.02
C HIS A 460 20.97 -9.53 25.78
N TYR A 461 19.68 -9.86 25.73
CA TYR A 461 18.62 -8.83 25.64
C TYR A 461 18.66 -7.83 26.79
N ARG A 462 18.98 -8.28 28.01
CA ARG A 462 19.10 -7.41 29.19
C ARG A 462 20.24 -6.39 29.08
N GLN A 463 21.27 -6.69 28.30
CA GLN A 463 22.40 -5.80 28.08
C GLN A 463 22.12 -4.73 27.01
N CYS A 464 21.05 -4.89 26.24
CA CYS A 464 20.69 -3.95 25.19
C CYS A 464 19.91 -2.75 25.74
N ASN A 465 20.39 -1.54 25.48
CA ASN A 465 19.81 -0.30 26.03
C ASN A 465 18.90 0.44 25.03
N GLU A 466 19.10 0.26 23.72
CA GLU A 466 18.44 1.08 22.70
C GLU A 466 17.04 0.57 22.26
N TYR A 467 16.77 -0.73 22.32
CA TYR A 467 15.53 -1.32 21.78
C TYR A 467 14.40 -1.52 22.80
N TYR A 468 14.32 -0.68 23.83
CA TYR A 468 13.17 -0.68 24.74
C TYR A 468 11.90 -0.16 24.02
N PRO A 469 10.70 -0.78 24.17
CA PRO A 469 10.35 -1.91 25.03
C PRO A 469 10.44 -3.30 24.36
N GLU A 470 10.89 -3.37 23.11
CA GLU A 470 10.91 -4.63 22.35
C GLU A 470 11.85 -5.68 22.99
N THR A 471 12.98 -5.27 23.58
CA THR A 471 13.85 -6.17 24.39
C THR A 471 13.07 -6.86 25.50
N HIS A 472 12.17 -6.13 26.16
CA HIS A 472 11.37 -6.66 27.26
C HIS A 472 10.27 -7.61 26.77
N PHE A 473 9.67 -7.32 25.60
CA PHE A 473 8.76 -8.27 24.95
C PHE A 473 9.49 -9.58 24.61
N ARG A 474 10.70 -9.52 24.05
CA ARG A 474 11.48 -10.72 23.71
C ARG A 474 11.91 -11.49 24.95
N MET A 475 12.40 -10.81 25.99
CA MET A 475 12.72 -11.45 27.27
C MET A 475 11.48 -12.11 27.89
N ALA A 476 10.33 -11.45 27.87
CA ALA A 476 9.09 -12.02 28.41
C ALA A 476 8.63 -13.25 27.61
N SER A 477 8.79 -13.24 26.28
CA SER A 477 8.57 -14.42 25.44
C SER A 477 9.52 -15.58 25.78
N CYS A 478 10.82 -15.30 26.00
CA CYS A 478 11.77 -16.30 26.49
C CYS A 478 11.37 -16.88 27.85
N HIS A 479 10.97 -16.03 28.81
CA HIS A 479 10.50 -16.48 30.12
C HIS A 479 9.23 -17.33 30.02
N ARG A 480 8.28 -16.99 29.14
CA ARG A 480 7.11 -17.84 28.85
C ARG A 480 7.50 -19.21 28.31
N ALA A 481 8.44 -19.27 27.36
CA ALA A 481 8.95 -20.52 26.82
C ALA A 481 9.64 -21.39 27.91
N LEU A 482 10.30 -20.74 28.88
CA LEU A 482 10.87 -21.39 30.07
C LEU A 482 9.82 -21.72 31.16
N LYS A 483 8.54 -21.37 30.96
CA LYS A 483 7.44 -21.47 31.93
C LYS A 483 7.63 -20.63 33.20
N GLU A 484 8.47 -19.60 33.12
CA GLU A 484 8.74 -18.59 34.15
C GLU A 484 7.72 -17.44 34.02
N TYR A 485 6.43 -17.77 34.05
CA TYR A 485 5.34 -16.83 33.74
C TYR A 485 5.32 -15.57 34.63
N GLY A 486 5.78 -15.68 35.89
CA GLY A 486 5.88 -14.55 36.81
C GLY A 486 6.83 -13.46 36.30
N GLU A 487 8.01 -13.86 35.81
CA GLU A 487 9.01 -12.93 35.25
C GLU A 487 8.50 -12.27 33.97
N ALA A 488 7.82 -13.04 33.11
CA ALA A 488 7.18 -12.49 31.91
C ALA A 488 6.14 -11.42 32.25
N LEU A 489 5.28 -11.67 33.24
CA LEU A 489 4.27 -10.72 33.69
C LEU A 489 4.89 -9.48 34.34
N LEU A 490 6.01 -9.61 35.06
CA LEU A 490 6.74 -8.47 35.61
C LEU A 490 7.28 -7.57 34.49
N LEU A 491 7.86 -8.15 33.45
CA LEU A 491 8.35 -7.40 32.28
C LEU A 491 7.21 -6.66 31.57
N TYR A 492 6.08 -7.33 31.31
CA TYR A 492 4.91 -6.64 30.73
C TYR A 492 4.36 -5.54 31.63
N GLY A 493 4.31 -5.75 32.95
CA GLY A 493 3.92 -4.73 33.92
C GLY A 493 4.81 -3.48 33.85
N GLY A 494 6.12 -3.68 33.71
CA GLY A 494 7.09 -2.59 33.49
C GLY A 494 6.78 -1.80 32.22
N ILE A 495 6.49 -2.50 31.10
CA ILE A 495 6.11 -1.86 29.83
C ILE A 495 4.82 -1.06 29.98
N ILE A 496 3.78 -1.64 30.59
CA ILE A 496 2.50 -0.95 30.82
C ILE A 496 2.69 0.35 31.60
N GLY A 497 3.58 0.36 32.59
CA GLY A 497 3.85 1.53 33.43
C GLY A 497 4.74 2.60 32.80
N SER A 498 5.57 2.26 31.82
CA SER A 498 6.62 3.17 31.31
C SER A 498 6.65 3.40 29.79
N ALA A 499 5.89 2.62 29.00
CA ALA A 499 5.73 2.81 27.55
C ALA A 499 4.24 2.79 27.14
N PRO A 500 3.53 3.92 27.24
CA PRO A 500 2.09 3.99 26.97
C PRO A 500 1.66 3.50 25.58
N SER A 501 2.48 3.74 24.55
CA SER A 501 2.21 3.28 23.18
C SER A 501 2.24 1.75 23.04
N ALA A 502 3.04 1.06 23.87
CA ALA A 502 3.19 -0.39 23.86
C ALA A 502 2.33 -1.10 24.93
N ALA A 503 1.72 -0.33 25.83
CA ALA A 503 0.90 -0.84 26.93
C ALA A 503 -0.27 -1.74 26.47
N PRO A 504 -1.01 -1.44 25.38
CA PRO A 504 -2.07 -2.33 24.90
C PRO A 504 -1.56 -3.73 24.54
N ARG A 505 -0.43 -3.80 23.81
CA ARG A 505 0.22 -5.07 23.43
C ARG A 505 0.72 -5.82 24.67
N ALA A 506 1.37 -5.14 25.61
CA ALA A 506 1.84 -5.76 26.85
C ALA A 506 0.70 -6.31 27.72
N GLN A 507 -0.42 -5.60 27.80
CA GLN A 507 -1.61 -6.05 28.55
C GLN A 507 -2.28 -7.26 27.87
N LEU A 508 -2.30 -7.30 26.52
CA LEU A 508 -2.78 -8.46 25.75
C LEU A 508 -1.88 -9.68 25.94
N GLU A 509 -0.55 -9.51 25.84
CA GLU A 509 0.39 -10.62 26.06
C GLU A 509 0.39 -11.11 27.51
N SER A 510 0.11 -10.24 28.48
CA SER A 510 -0.13 -10.65 29.87
C SER A 510 -1.35 -11.56 29.99
N ALA A 511 -2.43 -11.26 29.27
CA ALA A 511 -3.62 -12.10 29.25
C ALA A 511 -3.32 -13.50 28.69
N ARG A 512 -2.62 -13.56 27.53
CA ARG A 512 -2.15 -14.82 26.92
C ARG A 512 -1.23 -15.61 27.85
N THR A 513 -0.38 -14.91 28.61
CA THR A 513 0.50 -15.54 29.60
C THR A 513 -0.29 -16.22 30.73
N TYR A 514 -1.39 -15.61 31.19
CA TYR A 514 -2.28 -16.27 32.16
C TYR A 514 -2.98 -17.50 31.57
N GLU A 515 -3.30 -17.50 30.28
CA GLU A 515 -3.86 -18.69 29.61
C GLU A 515 -2.84 -19.83 29.53
N GLU A 516 -1.60 -19.54 29.15
CA GLU A 516 -0.51 -20.53 29.13
C GLU A 516 -0.21 -21.09 30.52
N GLN A 517 -0.54 -20.35 31.58
CA GLN A 517 -0.47 -20.80 32.96
C GLN A 517 -1.74 -21.55 33.43
N GLU A 518 -2.70 -21.78 32.54
CA GLU A 518 -4.01 -22.40 32.83
C GLU A 518 -4.85 -21.60 33.86
N GLN A 519 -4.55 -20.31 34.07
CA GLN A 519 -5.28 -19.43 34.99
C GLN A 519 -6.40 -18.68 34.26
N LYS A 520 -7.40 -19.45 33.82
CA LYS A 520 -8.55 -18.99 33.03
C LYS A 520 -9.21 -17.71 33.53
N GLU A 521 -9.53 -17.63 34.83
CA GLU A 521 -10.21 -16.45 35.39
C GLU A 521 -9.37 -15.18 35.26
N LYS A 522 -8.05 -15.27 35.52
CA LYS A 522 -7.14 -14.13 35.40
C LYS A 522 -6.94 -13.73 33.94
N ALA A 523 -6.87 -14.70 33.03
CA ALA A 523 -6.80 -14.43 31.59
C ALA A 523 -8.02 -13.64 31.11
N ILE A 524 -9.24 -14.09 31.46
CA ILE A 524 -10.48 -13.40 31.10
C ILE A 524 -10.48 -11.95 31.61
N LEU A 525 -10.13 -11.74 32.88
CA LEU A 525 -10.04 -10.40 33.47
C LEU A 525 -9.01 -9.53 32.75
N ALA A 526 -7.86 -10.09 32.39
CA ALA A 526 -6.82 -9.38 31.66
C ALA A 526 -7.27 -8.99 30.24
N PHE A 527 -7.94 -9.88 29.49
CA PHE A 527 -8.51 -9.53 28.18
C PHE A 527 -9.61 -8.47 28.27
N GLN A 528 -10.50 -8.57 29.27
CA GLN A 528 -11.51 -7.55 29.52
C GLN A 528 -10.87 -6.21 29.85
N LYS A 529 -9.75 -6.22 30.58
CA LYS A 529 -8.97 -5.02 30.89
C LYS A 529 -8.40 -4.38 29.62
N VAL A 530 -7.85 -5.15 28.67
CA VAL A 530 -7.41 -4.62 27.36
C VAL A 530 -8.57 -3.89 26.66
N CYS A 531 -9.73 -4.55 26.59
CA CYS A 531 -10.93 -4.00 25.95
C CYS A 531 -11.38 -2.69 26.61
N LYS A 532 -11.32 -2.62 27.95
CA LYS A 532 -11.78 -1.47 28.73
C LYS A 532 -10.81 -0.29 28.70
N GLU A 533 -9.51 -0.54 28.83
CA GLU A 533 -8.49 0.51 28.93
C GLU A 533 -8.04 1.03 27.57
N TYR A 534 -8.11 0.20 26.53
CA TYR A 534 -7.63 0.54 25.18
C TYR A 534 -8.70 0.30 24.09
N PRO A 535 -9.94 0.82 24.25
CA PRO A 535 -11.08 0.43 23.41
C PRO A 535 -10.95 0.73 21.91
N LYS A 536 -9.98 1.58 21.53
CA LYS A 536 -9.71 1.97 20.14
C LYS A 536 -8.51 1.26 19.51
N SER A 537 -7.83 0.37 20.23
CA SER A 537 -6.63 -0.32 19.72
C SER A 537 -6.96 -1.64 19.03
N GLY A 538 -6.10 -2.09 18.11
CA GLY A 538 -6.27 -3.39 17.44
C GLY A 538 -6.15 -4.58 18.42
N GLU A 539 -5.40 -4.41 19.51
CA GLU A 539 -5.29 -5.38 20.60
C GLU A 539 -6.62 -5.54 21.35
N ALA A 540 -7.42 -4.48 21.50
CA ALA A 540 -8.76 -4.59 22.08
C ALA A 540 -9.70 -5.37 21.17
N SER A 541 -9.65 -5.16 19.85
CA SER A 541 -10.40 -5.99 18.89
C SER A 541 -9.97 -7.46 18.98
N THR A 542 -8.66 -7.71 19.06
CA THR A 542 -8.10 -9.07 19.22
C THR A 542 -8.55 -9.72 20.53
N ALA A 543 -8.49 -8.99 21.65
CA ALA A 543 -8.94 -9.46 22.96
C ALA A 543 -10.45 -9.74 22.97
N HIS A 544 -11.26 -8.87 22.36
CA HIS A 544 -12.70 -9.03 22.28
C HIS A 544 -13.07 -10.28 21.47
N ALA A 545 -12.45 -10.47 20.30
CA ALA A 545 -12.66 -11.65 19.48
C ALA A 545 -12.29 -12.93 20.25
N HIS A 546 -11.13 -12.94 20.92
CA HIS A 546 -10.67 -14.08 21.71
C HIS A 546 -11.61 -14.42 22.87
N LEU A 547 -12.11 -13.41 23.61
CA LEU A 547 -13.12 -13.59 24.65
C LEU A 547 -14.42 -14.22 24.12
N GLN A 548 -14.85 -13.80 22.93
CA GLN A 548 -16.05 -14.34 22.30
C GLN A 548 -15.84 -15.77 21.79
N THR A 549 -14.71 -16.06 21.15
CA THR A 549 -14.45 -17.36 20.50
C THR A 549 -14.08 -18.44 21.52
N GLU A 550 -13.11 -18.17 22.39
CA GLU A 550 -12.58 -19.17 23.33
C GLU A 550 -13.38 -19.24 24.63
N TYR A 551 -13.79 -18.08 25.15
CA TYR A 551 -14.48 -18.01 26.43
C TYR A 551 -16.00 -17.95 26.33
N LYS A 552 -16.56 -17.74 25.14
CA LYS A 552 -18.00 -17.49 24.90
C LYS A 552 -18.53 -16.31 25.72
N ILE A 553 -17.67 -15.31 25.95
CA ILE A 553 -18.00 -14.09 26.69
C ILE A 553 -18.10 -12.94 25.69
N THR A 554 -19.30 -12.36 25.57
CA THR A 554 -19.50 -11.14 24.81
C THR A 554 -19.22 -9.93 25.70
N VAL A 555 -18.16 -9.19 25.42
CA VAL A 555 -17.88 -7.92 26.12
C VAL A 555 -18.64 -6.81 25.42
N THR A 556 -19.72 -6.32 26.01
CA THR A 556 -20.31 -5.05 25.59
C THR A 556 -19.36 -3.94 26.03
N LEU A 557 -18.51 -3.46 25.12
CA LEU A 557 -17.81 -2.20 25.29
C LEU A 557 -18.91 -1.15 25.49
N GLY A 558 -19.11 -0.72 26.73
CA GLY A 558 -20.12 0.29 27.04
C GLY A 558 -19.86 1.48 26.12
N GLY A 559 -20.84 1.81 25.29
CA GLY A 559 -20.79 3.01 24.46
C GLY A 559 -20.36 4.17 25.34
N SER A 560 -19.41 4.96 24.83
CA SER A 560 -18.97 6.22 25.42
C SER A 560 -20.18 7.02 25.91
N LYS A 561 -20.47 6.90 27.21
CA LYS A 561 -21.15 7.96 27.94
C LYS A 561 -20.05 8.96 28.24
N ASP A 562 -19.74 9.77 27.25
CA ASP A 562 -19.02 11.02 27.51
C ASP A 562 -20.08 12.00 28.05
N GLU A 563 -19.81 12.50 29.25
CA GLU A 563 -20.50 13.64 29.88
C GLU A 563 -20.29 14.93 29.10
#